data_AF-A0A383CFX7-F1
#
_entry.id   AF-A0A383CFX7-F1
#
_cell.length_a   1.000
_cell.length_b   1.000
_cell.length_c   1.000
_cell.angle_alpha   90.00
_cell.angle_beta   90.00
_cell.angle_gamma   90.00
#
_symmetry.space_group_name_H-M   'P 1'
#
loop_
_entity.id
_entity.type
_entity.pdbx_description
1 polymer ?
#
loop_
_entity_poly.entity_id
_entity_poly.type
_entity_poly.pdbx_seq_one_letter_code
_entity_poly.pdbx_strand_id
1 'polypeptide(L)' 'MNLVEAAAGTGKTWTITALYLRLLLEHDLSVANILVVTYTRAATSELRQR' A
#
# COMPACT_ATOMS: atom_id res chain seq x y z
N MET A 1 -16.14 -1.93 -5.90
CA MET A 1 -14.97 -2.80 -6.21
C MET A 1 -14.02 -1.94 -7.00
N ASN A 2 -12.80 -1.68 -6.50
CA ASN A 2 -11.82 -0.80 -7.15
C ASN A 2 -10.64 -1.65 -7.64
N LEU A 3 -10.30 -1.55 -8.93
CA LEU A 3 -9.17 -2.22 -9.54
C LEU A 3 -8.17 -1.17 -10.01
N VAL A 4 -6.90 -1.32 -9.61
CA VAL A 4 -5.80 -0.48 -10.08
C VAL A 4 -4.85 -1.37 -10.87
N GLU A 5 -4.82 -1.18 -12.19
CA GLU A 5 -3.87 -1.84 -13.06
C GLU A 5 -2.63 -0.97 -13.22
N ALA A 6 -1.44 -1.58 -13.10
CA ALA A 6 -0.19 -0.85 -13.14
C ALA A 6 0.92 -1.72 -13.75
N ALA A 7 1.60 -1.22 -14.78
CA ALA A 7 2.66 -1.92 -15.49
C ALA A 7 3.98 -1.94 -14.68
N ALA A 8 4.95 -2.78 -15.07
CA ALA A 8 6.25 -2.83 -14.40
C ALA A 8 6.90 -1.43 -14.39
N GLY A 9 7.46 -1.02 -13.25
CA GLY A 9 8.10 0.30 -13.10
C GLY A 9 7.15 1.50 -12.94
N THR A 10 5.82 1.35 -12.99
CA THR A 10 4.88 2.50 -12.90
C THR A 10 4.55 2.94 -11.47
N GLY A 11 5.46 2.71 -10.52
CA GLY A 11 5.28 3.20 -9.15
C GLY A 11 4.21 2.48 -8.31
N LYS A 12 3.89 1.21 -8.60
CA LYS A 12 2.92 0.40 -7.83
C LYS A 12 3.08 0.51 -6.32
N THR A 13 4.31 0.38 -5.84
CA THR A 13 4.63 0.47 -4.42
C THR A 13 4.31 1.86 -3.88
N TRP A 14 4.63 2.91 -4.63
CA TRP A 14 4.33 4.28 -4.25
C TRP A 14 2.82 4.55 -4.16
N THR A 15 2.05 4.05 -5.12
CA THR A 15 0.59 4.15 -5.07
C THR A 15 0.00 3.46 -3.85
N ILE A 16 0.48 2.25 -3.50
CA ILE A 16 0.01 1.53 -2.31
C ILE A 16 0.38 2.31 -1.04
N THR A 17 1.61 2.82 -0.92
CA THR A 17 2.02 3.65 0.23
C THR A 17 1.18 4.92 0.35
N ALA A 18 0.92 5.61 -0.76
CA ALA A 18 0.07 6.80 -0.76
C ALA A 18 -1.36 6.47 -0.32
N LEU A 19 -1.96 5.39 -0.83
CA LEU A 19 -3.29 4.94 -0.40
C LEU A 19 -3.32 4.61 1.10
N TYR A 20 -2.29 3.91 1.59
CA TYR A 20 -2.16 3.60 3.00
C TYR A 20 -2.13 4.87 3.87
N LEU A 21 -1.32 5.85 3.50
CA LEU A 21 -1.26 7.14 4.20
C LEU A 21 -2.60 7.88 4.18
N ARG A 22 -3.30 7.89 3.05
CA ARG A 22 -4.63 8.53 2.95
C ARG A 22 -5.66 7.84 3.84
N LEU A 23 -5.63 6.52 3.94
CA LEU A 23 -6.51 5.78 4.86
C LEU A 23 -6.23 6.11 6.32
N LEU A 24 -4.96 6.31 6.69
CA LEU A 24 -4.60 6.74 8.04
C LEU A 24 -5.01 8.20 8.32
N LEU A 25 -4.70 9.12 7.39
CA LEU A 25 -4.79 10.56 7.63
C LEU A 25 -6.15 11.17 7.26
N GLU A 26 -6.74 10.74 6.15
CA GLU A 26 -8.02 11.28 5.65
C GLU A 26 -9.22 10.52 6.22
N HIS A 27 -9.04 9.24 6.56
CA HIS A 27 -10.12 8.37 7.05
C HIS A 27 -9.96 7.96 8.52
N ASP A 28 -8.92 8.44 9.20
CA ASP A 28 -8.64 8.20 10.63
C ASP A 28 -8.65 6.70 11.02
N LEU A 29 -8.28 5.84 10.07
CA LEU A 29 -8.19 4.41 10.32
C LEU A 29 -6.91 4.11 11.09
N SER A 30 -7.02 3.29 12.13
CA SER A 30 -5.83 2.76 12.79
C SER A 30 -5.09 1.77 11.88
N VAL A 31 -3.77 1.63 12.08
CA VAL A 31 -2.94 0.64 11.38
C VAL A 31 -3.51 -0.77 11.47
N ALA A 32 -4.07 -1.14 12.62
CA ALA A 32 -4.66 -2.47 12.85
C ALA A 32 -5.90 -2.74 11.98
N ASN A 33 -6.51 -1.70 11.42
CA ASN A 33 -7.70 -1.80 10.56
C ASN A 33 -7.34 -1.89 9.06
N ILE A 34 -6.05 -1.87 8.71
CA ILE A 34 -5.60 -1.86 7.31
C ILE A 34 -4.72 -3.08 7.04
N LEU A 35 -5.18 -3.96 6.14
CA LEU A 35 -4.41 -5.12 5.69
C LEU A 35 -3.80 -4.86 4.32
N VAL A 36 -2.47 -4.81 4.25
CA VAL A 36 -1.70 -4.76 3.00
C VAL A 36 -1.03 -6.11 2.78
N VAL A 37 -1.23 -6.70 1.60
CA VAL A 37 -0.65 -8.01 1.25
C VAL A 37 0.18 -7.86 -0.01
N THR A 38 1.37 -8.47 -0.03
CA THR A 38 2.20 -8.58 -1.23
C THR A 38 2.60 -10.03 -1.47
N TYR A 39 3.03 -10.33 -2.70
CA TYR A 39 3.38 -11.70 -3.08
C TYR A 39 4.72 -12.17 -2.49
N THR A 40 5.69 -11.27 -2.32
CA THR A 40 7.04 -11.63 -1.86
C THR A 40 7.37 -11.00 -0.53
N ARG A 41 8.15 -11.71 0.30
CA ARG A 41 8.64 -11.17 1.59
C ARG A 41 9.48 -9.90 1.42
N ALA A 42 10.22 -9.79 0.32
CA ALA A 42 11.00 -8.61 -0.01
C ALA A 42 10.10 -7.38 -0.20
N ALA A 43 9.02 -7.51 -0.97
CA ALA A 43 8.06 -6.42 -1.19
C ALA A 43 7.34 -6.00 0.09
N THR A 44 6.97 -6.96 0.95
CA THR A 44 6.42 -6.64 2.28
C THR A 44 7.43 -5.87 3.14
N SER A 45 8.70 -6.25 3.10
CA SER A 45 9.76 -5.58 3.89
C SER A 45 10.02 -4.16 3.38
N GLU A 46 10.06 -3.97 2.06
CA GLU A 46 10.19 -2.65 1.42
C GLU A 46 9.03 -1.73 1.82
N LEU A 47 7.79 -2.22 1.79
CA LEU A 47 6.63 -1.44 2.22
C LEU A 47 6.66 -1.09 3.70
N ARG A 48 7.19 -1.97 4.55
CA ARG A 48 7.28 -1.73 6.01
C ARG A 48 8.37 -0.72 6.38
N GLN A 49 9.41 -0.57 5.56
CA GLN A 49 10.49 0.39 5.80
C GLN A 49 10.14 1.82 5.38
N ARG A 50 9.16 1.99 4.50
CA ARG A 50 8.65 3.30 4.06
C ARG A 50 7.53 3.77 4.97
#